data_AF-A0A953Z387-F1
#
_entry.id   AF-A0A953Z387-F1
#
_cell.length_a   1.000
_cell.length_b   1.000
_cell.length_c   1.000
_cell.angle_alpha   90.00
_cell.angle_beta   90.00
_cell.angle_gamma   90.00
#
_symmetry.space_group_name_H-M   'P 1'
#
loop_
_entity.id
_entity.type
_entity.pdbx_description
1 polymer ?
#
loop_
_entity_poly.entity_id
_entity_poly.type
_entity_poly.pdbx_seq_one_letter_code
_entity_poly.pdbx_strand_id
1 'polypeptide(L)'
;MNLRTSTLALLAANAIPLVGVALLDWSAFSVLALYWLETAIIGVFTLLKIATCRANAIQKLFLMPFFCVHFGGFMVVHGVFVTLIGTSGFGSPFAAVGTLVRTVVFDAPGGLLGAGALVVSHGVSFVTNFLGREREHADPRATMMAVYPRVVVMHVAVMFGAAATFMLGQPEVAIALLVVLKTVLDLAAHRREHASSTSTTRP
;
A
#
# COMPACT_ATOMS: atom_id res chain seq x y z
N MET A 1 13.83 17.71 -3.56
CA MET A 1 14.34 16.81 -2.50
C MET A 1 15.43 15.96 -3.14
N ASN A 2 16.64 15.91 -2.58
CA ASN A 2 17.77 15.21 -3.22
C ASN A 2 17.56 13.69 -3.16
N LEU A 3 18.06 12.95 -4.17
CA LEU A 3 17.89 11.50 -4.31
C LEU A 3 18.21 10.72 -3.03
N ARG A 4 19.23 11.17 -2.29
CA ARG A 4 19.66 10.55 -1.03
C ARG A 4 18.63 10.72 0.09
N THR A 5 17.96 11.87 0.20
CA THR A 5 16.96 12.10 1.24
C THR A 5 15.65 11.38 0.95
N SER A 6 15.26 11.21 -0.32
CA SER A 6 14.10 10.39 -0.68
C SER A 6 14.37 8.89 -0.48
N THR A 7 15.56 8.39 -0.82
CA THR A 7 15.93 7.00 -0.54
C THR A 7 16.02 6.70 0.95
N LEU A 8 16.59 7.61 1.75
CA LEU A 8 16.64 7.45 3.22
C LEU A 8 15.23 7.46 3.83
N ALA A 9 14.33 8.34 3.38
CA ALA A 9 12.94 8.35 3.83
C ALA A 9 12.21 7.05 3.47
N LEU A 10 12.46 6.50 2.27
CA LEU A 10 11.89 5.22 1.83
C LEU A 10 12.40 4.04 2.65
N LEU A 11 13.71 3.99 2.92
CA LEU A 11 14.31 2.97 3.78
C LEU A 11 13.78 3.06 5.22
N ALA A 12 13.66 4.28 5.76
CA ALA A 12 13.11 4.49 7.10
C ALA A 12 11.65 4.04 7.18
N ALA A 13 10.82 4.35 6.17
CA ALA A 13 9.43 3.91 6.13
C ALA A 13 9.31 2.38 6.06
N ASN A 14 10.13 1.73 5.23
CA ASN A 14 10.15 0.26 5.11
C ASN A 14 10.77 -0.45 6.33
N ALA A 15 11.51 0.25 7.18
CA ALA A 15 12.01 -0.29 8.45
C ALA A 15 10.96 -0.32 9.57
N ILE A 16 9.88 0.49 9.48
CA ILE A 16 8.85 0.57 10.52
C ILE A 16 8.25 -0.81 10.85
N PRO A 17 7.85 -1.66 9.88
CA PRO A 17 7.31 -2.97 10.19
C PRO A 17 8.34 -3.90 10.85
N LEU A 18 9.61 -3.82 10.47
CA LEU A 18 10.70 -4.59 11.10
C LEU A 18 10.90 -4.16 12.55
N VAL A 19 10.89 -2.85 12.82
CA VAL A 19 10.95 -2.30 14.17
C VAL A 19 9.72 -2.71 14.98
N GLY A 20 8.54 -2.71 14.37
CA GLY A 20 7.31 -3.19 14.99
C GLY A 20 7.42 -4.65 15.44
N VAL A 21 7.94 -5.53 14.59
CA VAL A 21 8.15 -6.95 14.95
C VAL A 21 9.21 -7.09 16.05
N ALA A 22 10.35 -6.39 15.91
CA ALA A 22 11.50 -6.58 16.79
C ALA A 22 11.38 -5.93 18.17
N LEU A 23 10.65 -4.81 18.28
CA LEU A 23 10.59 -4.00 19.51
C LEU A 23 9.17 -3.81 20.07
N LEU A 24 8.12 -4.05 19.26
CA LEU A 24 6.73 -3.81 19.64
C LEU A 24 5.87 -5.08 19.57
N ASP A 25 6.52 -6.26 19.46
CA ASP A 25 5.89 -7.58 19.37
C ASP A 25 4.80 -7.67 18.30
N TRP A 26 4.97 -6.95 17.18
CA TRP A 26 4.01 -7.04 16.08
C TRP A 26 4.01 -8.45 15.50
N SER A 27 2.82 -9.03 15.44
CA SER A 27 2.62 -10.30 14.75
C SER A 27 2.80 -10.16 13.24
N ALA A 28 3.08 -11.28 12.57
CA ALA A 28 3.02 -11.42 11.12
C ALA A 28 1.76 -10.81 10.52
N PHE A 29 0.65 -11.14 11.16
CA PHE A 29 -0.66 -10.75 10.75
C PHE A 29 -0.86 -9.24 10.85
N SER A 30 -0.36 -8.60 11.91
CA SER A 30 -0.38 -7.14 12.08
C SER A 30 0.41 -6.43 10.97
N VAL A 31 1.57 -6.95 10.57
CA VAL A 31 2.38 -6.39 9.48
C VAL A 31 1.66 -6.49 8.14
N LEU A 32 1.11 -7.67 7.82
CA LEU A 32 0.34 -7.86 6.58
C LEU A 32 -0.93 -7.00 6.56
N ALA A 33 -1.62 -6.87 7.70
CA ALA A 33 -2.77 -5.99 7.86
C ALA A 33 -2.39 -4.51 7.67
N LEU A 34 -1.19 -4.09 8.09
CA LEU A 34 -0.68 -2.74 7.85
C LEU A 34 -0.43 -2.46 6.37
N TYR A 35 0.21 -3.38 5.65
CA TYR A 35 0.41 -3.22 4.21
C TYR A 35 -0.90 -3.26 3.43
N TRP A 36 -1.86 -4.07 3.88
CA TRP A 36 -3.21 -4.06 3.34
C TRP A 36 -3.89 -2.70 3.57
N LEU A 37 -3.79 -2.15 4.78
CA LEU A 37 -4.35 -0.84 5.12
C LEU A 37 -3.68 0.29 4.34
N GLU A 38 -2.36 0.29 4.19
CA GLU A 38 -1.61 1.23 3.35
C GLU A 38 -2.16 1.24 1.91
N THR A 39 -2.38 0.04 1.35
CA THR A 39 -2.96 -0.11 0.01
C THR A 39 -4.38 0.46 -0.07
N ALA A 40 -5.21 0.23 0.96
CA ALA A 40 -6.56 0.80 1.04
C ALA A 40 -6.51 2.34 1.07
N ILE A 41 -5.62 2.92 1.87
CA ILE A 41 -5.41 4.37 1.99
C ILE A 41 -4.97 4.96 0.63
N ILE A 42 -4.02 4.31 -0.06
CA ILE A 42 -3.61 4.72 -1.42
C ILE A 42 -4.81 4.70 -2.37
N GLY A 43 -5.67 3.69 -2.29
CA GLY A 43 -6.90 3.61 -3.07
C GLY A 43 -7.84 4.79 -2.82
N VAL A 44 -8.07 5.14 -1.55
CA VAL A 44 -8.87 6.31 -1.17
C VAL A 44 -8.28 7.59 -1.75
N PHE A 45 -6.97 7.82 -1.60
CA PHE A 45 -6.33 9.00 -2.17
C PHE A 45 -6.35 9.00 -3.70
N THR A 46 -6.31 7.84 -4.35
CA THR A 46 -6.45 7.74 -5.81
C THR A 46 -7.84 8.15 -6.26
N LEU A 47 -8.88 7.72 -5.53
CA LEU A 47 -10.24 8.17 -5.77
C LEU A 47 -10.37 9.70 -5.61
N LEU A 48 -9.75 10.27 -4.58
CA LEU A 48 -9.68 11.73 -4.38
C LEU A 48 -8.95 12.44 -5.53
N LYS A 49 -7.85 11.88 -6.03
CA LYS A 49 -7.13 12.40 -7.20
C LYS A 49 -8.01 12.39 -8.45
N ILE A 50 -8.73 11.30 -8.73
CA ILE A 50 -9.67 11.20 -9.85
C ILE A 50 -10.81 12.23 -9.69
N ALA A 51 -11.35 12.39 -8.47
CA ALA A 51 -12.39 13.37 -8.21
C ALA A 51 -11.92 14.81 -8.48
N THR A 52 -10.68 15.14 -8.09
CA THR A 52 -10.16 16.51 -8.14
C THR A 52 -9.42 16.86 -9.43
N CYS A 53 -8.93 15.91 -10.22
CA CYS A 53 -8.22 16.16 -11.49
C CYS A 53 -9.06 16.97 -12.50
N ARG A 54 -8.38 17.66 -13.44
CA ARG A 54 -9.05 18.42 -14.52
C ARG A 54 -9.43 17.50 -15.68
N ALA A 55 -10.47 16.70 -15.47
CA ALA A 55 -11.04 15.82 -16.49
C ALA A 55 -12.53 16.05 -16.69
N ASN A 56 -13.05 15.58 -17.83
CA ASN A 56 -14.46 15.76 -18.16
C ASN A 56 -15.37 14.98 -17.20
N ALA A 57 -16.59 15.49 -16.98
CA ALA A 57 -17.50 14.95 -15.99
C ALA A 57 -17.92 13.50 -16.28
N ILE A 58 -18.07 13.16 -17.57
CA ILE A 58 -18.47 11.81 -18.01
C ILE A 58 -17.39 10.78 -17.67
N GLN A 59 -16.11 11.11 -17.88
CA GLN A 59 -14.98 10.26 -17.50
C GLN A 59 -14.97 10.01 -16.00
N LYS A 60 -15.18 11.05 -15.18
CA LYS A 60 -15.25 10.90 -13.72
C LYS A 60 -16.43 10.03 -13.29
N LEU A 61 -17.60 10.28 -13.88
CA LEU A 61 -18.83 9.53 -13.60
C LEU A 61 -18.68 8.03 -13.91
N PHE A 62 -17.88 7.68 -14.92
CA PHE A 62 -17.59 6.29 -15.22
C PHE A 62 -16.46 5.71 -14.34
N LEU A 63 -15.33 6.42 -14.24
CA LEU A 63 -14.12 5.89 -13.61
C LEU A 63 -14.22 5.75 -12.10
N MET A 64 -14.87 6.69 -11.40
CA MET A 64 -14.98 6.64 -9.95
C MET A 64 -15.76 5.40 -9.45
N PRO A 65 -17.00 5.12 -9.91
CA PRO A 65 -17.72 3.92 -9.48
C PRO A 65 -17.04 2.64 -9.99
N PHE A 66 -16.50 2.63 -11.22
CA PHE A 66 -15.73 1.49 -11.71
C PHE A 66 -14.55 1.18 -10.78
N PHE A 67 -13.78 2.20 -10.39
CA PHE A 67 -12.66 2.05 -9.47
C PHE A 67 -13.13 1.55 -8.11
N CYS A 68 -14.18 2.15 -7.52
CA CYS A 68 -14.73 1.70 -6.24
C CYS A 68 -15.14 0.22 -6.25
N VAL A 69 -15.83 -0.23 -7.29
CA VAL A 69 -16.28 -1.62 -7.40
C VAL A 69 -15.10 -2.56 -7.67
N HIS A 70 -14.24 -2.23 -8.63
CA HIS A 70 -13.16 -3.11 -9.05
C HIS A 70 -12.03 -3.17 -8.02
N PHE A 71 -11.49 -2.01 -7.62
CA PHE A 71 -10.44 -1.93 -6.60
C PHE A 71 -10.98 -2.31 -5.22
N GLY A 72 -12.17 -1.82 -4.84
CA GLY A 72 -12.78 -2.18 -3.56
C GLY A 72 -13.10 -3.67 -3.46
N GLY A 73 -13.64 -4.27 -4.51
CA GLY A 73 -13.87 -5.72 -4.59
C GLY A 73 -12.59 -6.52 -4.45
N PHE A 74 -11.52 -6.11 -5.15
CA PHE A 74 -10.20 -6.71 -4.98
C PHE A 74 -9.71 -6.59 -3.52
N MET A 75 -9.84 -5.42 -2.90
CA MET A 75 -9.36 -5.20 -1.53
C MET A 75 -10.09 -6.07 -0.50
N VAL A 76 -11.40 -6.29 -0.69
CA VAL A 76 -12.20 -7.19 0.15
C VAL A 76 -11.73 -8.64 -0.02
N VAL A 77 -11.65 -9.14 -1.25
CA VAL A 77 -11.19 -10.51 -1.54
C VAL A 77 -9.77 -10.73 -1.02
N HIS A 78 -8.87 -9.77 -1.27
CA HIS A 78 -7.51 -9.82 -0.77
C HIS A 78 -7.46 -9.79 0.77
N GLY A 79 -8.32 -9.00 1.40
CA GLY A 79 -8.45 -8.96 2.86
C GLY A 79 -8.82 -10.32 3.44
N VAL A 80 -9.74 -11.05 2.80
CA VAL A 80 -10.05 -12.44 3.17
C VAL A 80 -8.80 -13.31 3.17
N PHE A 81 -8.01 -13.29 2.10
CA PHE A 81 -6.76 -14.06 2.03
C PHE A 81 -5.78 -13.72 3.15
N VAL A 82 -5.62 -12.42 3.48
CA VAL A 82 -4.75 -12.01 4.58
C VAL A 82 -5.30 -12.51 5.92
N THR A 83 -6.61 -12.43 6.15
CA THR A 83 -7.22 -12.94 7.39
C THR A 83 -7.13 -14.45 7.55
N LEU A 84 -7.12 -15.22 6.47
CA LEU A 84 -6.94 -16.68 6.54
C LEU A 84 -5.56 -17.09 7.04
N ILE A 85 -4.54 -16.23 6.87
CA ILE A 85 -3.20 -16.49 7.40
C ILE A 85 -3.18 -16.29 8.91
N GLY A 86 -3.93 -15.31 9.42
CA GLY A 86 -3.96 -14.94 10.84
C GLY A 86 -5.07 -15.60 11.65
N THR A 87 -6.11 -16.14 11.00
CA THR A 87 -7.29 -16.71 11.66
C THR A 87 -7.61 -18.09 11.11
N SER A 88 -7.98 -19.01 11.99
CA SER A 88 -8.34 -20.38 11.63
C SER A 88 -9.81 -20.48 11.17
N GLY A 89 -10.17 -19.81 10.08
CA GLY A 89 -11.51 -19.97 9.49
C GLY A 89 -11.89 -18.98 8.39
N PHE A 90 -12.78 -19.41 7.50
CA PHE A 90 -13.43 -18.54 6.52
C PHE A 90 -14.63 -17.84 7.17
N GLY A 91 -14.54 -16.51 7.25
CA GLY A 91 -15.64 -15.64 7.67
C GLY A 91 -16.30 -14.87 6.51
N SER A 92 -17.26 -14.02 6.85
CA SER A 92 -17.82 -13.05 5.88
C SER A 92 -16.71 -12.13 5.34
N PRO A 93 -16.66 -11.84 4.02
CA PRO A 93 -15.65 -10.95 3.45
C PRO A 93 -15.61 -9.56 4.08
N PHE A 94 -16.76 -9.03 4.50
CA PHE A 94 -16.84 -7.74 5.19
C PHE A 94 -16.35 -7.83 6.64
N ALA A 95 -16.54 -8.98 7.29
CA ALA A 95 -15.97 -9.21 8.62
C ALA A 95 -14.43 -9.27 8.55
N ALA A 96 -13.88 -9.85 7.49
CA ALA A 96 -12.42 -9.87 7.28
C ALA A 96 -11.82 -8.46 7.23
N VAL A 97 -12.48 -7.52 6.54
CA VAL A 97 -12.07 -6.10 6.53
C VAL A 97 -12.07 -5.52 7.95
N GLY A 98 -13.15 -5.76 8.71
CA GLY A 98 -13.26 -5.30 10.10
C GLY A 98 -12.15 -5.87 10.99
N THR A 99 -11.83 -7.16 10.84
CA THR A 99 -10.74 -7.82 11.57
C THR A 99 -9.39 -7.18 11.25
N LEU A 100 -9.06 -6.98 9.96
CA LEU A 100 -7.78 -6.37 9.58
C LEU A 100 -7.62 -4.97 10.16
N VAL A 101 -8.64 -4.13 10.00
CA VAL A 101 -8.63 -2.76 10.55
C VAL A 101 -8.48 -2.82 12.06
N ARG A 102 -9.23 -3.67 12.75
CA ARG A 102 -9.14 -3.79 14.20
C ARG A 102 -7.75 -4.22 14.66
N THR A 103 -7.21 -5.27 14.05
CA THR A 103 -5.91 -5.81 14.39
C THR A 103 -4.80 -4.77 14.22
N VAL A 104 -4.78 -4.06 13.09
CA VAL A 104 -3.69 -3.11 12.83
C VAL A 104 -3.88 -1.76 13.53
N VAL A 105 -5.11 -1.27 13.68
CA VAL A 105 -5.35 0.08 14.22
C VAL A 105 -5.48 0.05 15.74
N PHE A 106 -6.15 -0.95 16.30
CA PHE A 106 -6.53 -0.98 17.72
C PHE A 106 -5.77 -2.02 18.53
N ASP A 107 -5.49 -3.20 17.98
CA ASP A 107 -4.85 -4.27 18.76
C ASP A 107 -3.31 -4.22 18.69
N ALA A 108 -2.72 -3.74 17.59
CA ALA A 108 -1.27 -3.61 17.45
C ALA A 108 -0.72 -2.43 18.28
N PRO A 109 0.33 -2.61 19.09
CA PRO A 109 0.96 -1.51 19.83
C PRO A 109 1.44 -0.40 18.88
N GLY A 110 0.96 0.82 19.09
CA GLY A 110 1.25 1.96 18.20
C GLY A 110 0.49 1.95 16.87
N GLY A 111 -0.45 1.02 16.67
CA GLY A 111 -1.22 0.84 15.45
C GLY A 111 -1.96 2.09 14.98
N LEU A 112 -2.64 2.79 15.92
CA LEU A 112 -3.35 4.03 15.63
C LEU A 112 -2.41 5.13 15.13
N LEU A 113 -1.22 5.25 15.72
CA LEU A 113 -0.19 6.20 15.28
C LEU A 113 0.36 5.82 13.91
N GLY A 114 0.61 4.53 13.66
CA GLY A 114 1.05 4.03 12.37
C GLY A 114 0.03 4.30 11.25
N ALA A 115 -1.24 3.97 11.50
CA ALA A 115 -2.33 4.25 10.57
C ALA A 115 -2.51 5.76 10.33
N GLY A 116 -2.47 6.57 11.39
CA GLY A 116 -2.51 8.02 11.29
C GLY A 116 -1.33 8.59 10.49
N ALA A 117 -0.12 8.08 10.71
CA ALA A 117 1.07 8.49 9.98
C ALA A 117 0.98 8.16 8.49
N LEU A 118 0.41 7.00 8.12
CA LEU A 118 0.15 6.66 6.72
C LEU A 118 -0.83 7.63 6.06
N VAL A 119 -1.94 7.92 6.72
CA VAL A 119 -2.95 8.89 6.24
C VAL A 119 -2.33 10.28 6.09
N VAL A 120 -1.58 10.75 7.09
CA VAL A 120 -0.91 12.06 7.05
C VAL A 120 0.14 12.10 5.93
N SER A 121 0.98 11.07 5.81
CA SER A 121 2.00 10.99 4.77
C SER A 121 1.40 11.10 3.37
N HIS A 122 0.35 10.30 3.10
CA HIS A 122 -0.33 10.32 1.80
C HIS A 122 -1.16 11.58 1.60
N GLY A 123 -1.74 12.14 2.66
CA GLY A 123 -2.47 13.39 2.66
C GLY A 123 -1.57 14.59 2.33
N VAL A 124 -0.38 14.67 2.94
CA VAL A 124 0.63 15.67 2.61
C VAL A 124 1.02 15.55 1.15
N SER A 125 1.34 14.34 0.66
CA SER A 125 1.66 14.14 -0.76
C SER A 125 0.49 14.52 -1.68
N PHE A 126 -0.75 14.26 -1.28
CA PHE A 126 -1.93 14.64 -2.06
C PHE A 126 -2.07 16.17 -2.15
N VAL A 127 -1.89 16.89 -1.05
CA VAL A 127 -2.03 18.35 -1.03
C VAL A 127 -0.86 19.03 -1.74
N THR A 128 0.38 18.67 -1.41
CA THR A 128 1.56 19.40 -1.88
C THR A 128 1.96 19.01 -3.30
N ASN A 129 1.95 17.72 -3.64
CA ASN A 129 2.37 17.25 -4.96
C ASN A 129 1.18 17.26 -5.92
N PHE A 130 0.09 16.57 -5.56
CA PHE A 130 -1.02 16.41 -6.50
C PHE A 130 -1.81 17.70 -6.71
N LEU A 131 -2.42 18.27 -5.66
CA LEU A 131 -3.22 19.49 -5.80
C LEU A 131 -2.39 20.70 -6.23
N GLY A 132 -1.12 20.78 -5.78
CA GLY A 132 -0.24 21.90 -6.08
C GLY A 132 0.43 21.87 -7.46
N ARG A 133 0.66 20.70 -8.06
CA ARG A 133 1.48 20.59 -9.28
C ARG A 133 0.91 19.63 -10.33
N GLU A 134 0.52 18.43 -9.92
CA GLU A 134 0.20 17.35 -10.87
C GLU A 134 -1.23 17.41 -11.40
N ARG A 135 -2.15 18.02 -10.64
CA ARG A 135 -3.59 18.07 -10.93
C ARG A 135 -3.93 18.58 -12.33
N GLU A 136 -3.16 19.54 -12.83
CA GLU A 136 -3.44 20.22 -14.11
C GLU A 136 -3.22 19.33 -15.33
N HIS A 137 -2.29 18.38 -15.23
CA HIS A 137 -1.90 17.48 -16.32
C HIS A 137 -2.24 16.01 -16.03
N ALA A 138 -2.86 15.72 -14.89
CA ALA A 138 -3.20 14.37 -14.49
C ALA A 138 -4.26 13.75 -15.41
N ASP A 139 -3.88 12.69 -16.13
CA ASP A 139 -4.85 11.83 -16.81
C ASP A 139 -5.56 10.93 -15.77
N PRO A 140 -6.90 10.93 -15.70
CA PRO A 140 -7.64 10.14 -14.72
C PRO A 140 -7.40 8.64 -14.84
N ARG A 141 -7.25 8.13 -16.07
CA ARG A 141 -7.07 6.70 -16.33
C ARG A 141 -5.68 6.26 -15.89
N ALA A 142 -4.65 7.03 -16.23
CA ALA A 142 -3.29 6.80 -15.75
C ALA A 142 -3.22 6.89 -14.23
N THR A 143 -3.90 7.87 -13.63
CA THR A 143 -3.98 8.03 -12.17
C THR A 143 -4.58 6.79 -11.50
N MET A 144 -5.67 6.26 -12.05
CA MET A 144 -6.27 5.01 -11.60
C MET A 144 -5.30 3.82 -11.74
N MET A 145 -4.60 3.74 -12.87
CA MET A 145 -3.69 2.63 -13.16
C MET A 145 -2.42 2.62 -12.32
N ALA A 146 -2.01 3.78 -11.81
CA ALA A 146 -0.80 3.93 -10.99
C ALA A 146 -0.82 3.14 -9.68
N VAL A 147 -2.00 2.70 -9.22
CA VAL A 147 -2.15 1.93 -7.97
C VAL A 147 -1.78 0.45 -8.16
N TYR A 148 -2.03 -0.14 -9.33
CA TYR A 148 -1.94 -1.59 -9.54
C TYR A 148 -0.54 -2.18 -9.33
N PRO A 149 0.57 -1.55 -9.75
CA PRO A 149 1.90 -2.12 -9.52
C PRO A 149 2.16 -2.42 -8.04
N ARG A 150 1.74 -1.52 -7.15
CA ARG A 150 1.88 -1.68 -5.69
C ARG A 150 1.00 -2.82 -5.17
N VAL A 151 -0.24 -2.88 -5.65
CA VAL A 151 -1.20 -3.94 -5.31
C VAL A 151 -0.66 -5.32 -5.69
N VAL A 152 -0.11 -5.46 -6.90
CA VAL A 152 0.44 -6.72 -7.39
C VAL A 152 1.62 -7.17 -6.53
N VAL A 153 2.53 -6.26 -6.19
CA VAL A 153 3.65 -6.57 -5.29
C VAL A 153 3.16 -7.08 -3.94
N MET A 154 2.17 -6.41 -3.34
CA MET A 154 1.58 -6.84 -2.07
C MET A 154 0.86 -8.19 -2.19
N HIS A 155 0.13 -8.42 -3.28
CA HIS A 155 -0.59 -9.68 -3.50
C HIS A 155 0.37 -10.86 -3.64
N VAL A 156 1.42 -10.67 -4.44
CA VAL A 156 2.51 -11.63 -4.61
C VAL A 156 3.18 -11.90 -3.26
N ALA A 157 3.50 -10.85 -2.50
CA ALA A 157 4.08 -10.97 -1.17
C ALA A 157 3.17 -11.80 -0.24
N VAL A 158 1.88 -11.49 -0.15
CA VAL A 158 0.93 -12.24 0.69
C VAL A 158 0.83 -13.71 0.25
N MET A 159 0.77 -13.99 -1.05
CA MET A 159 0.68 -15.37 -1.56
C MET A 159 1.92 -16.19 -1.18
N PHE A 160 3.13 -15.67 -1.45
CA PHE A 160 4.36 -16.37 -1.10
C PHE A 160 4.60 -16.41 0.40
N GLY A 161 4.18 -15.38 1.13
CA GLY A 161 4.22 -15.32 2.59
C GLY A 161 3.35 -16.37 3.26
N ALA A 162 2.11 -16.51 2.79
CA ALA A 162 1.18 -17.55 3.24
C ALA A 162 1.75 -18.94 2.96
N ALA A 163 2.24 -19.17 1.74
CA ALA A 163 2.84 -20.44 1.35
C ALA A 163 4.08 -20.77 2.19
N ALA A 164 5.00 -19.82 2.38
CA ALA A 164 6.19 -19.99 3.21
C ALA A 164 5.83 -20.27 4.68
N THR A 165 4.85 -19.57 5.24
CA THR A 165 4.36 -19.80 6.61
C THR A 165 3.79 -21.22 6.75
N PHE A 166 2.99 -21.65 5.77
CA PHE A 166 2.38 -22.98 5.75
C PHE A 166 3.42 -24.10 5.62
N MET A 167 4.47 -23.89 4.81
CA MET A 167 5.52 -24.89 4.56
C MET A 167 6.58 -24.94 5.66
N LEU A 168 6.96 -23.80 6.23
CA LEU A 168 8.06 -23.70 7.21
C LEU A 168 7.57 -23.78 8.67
N GLY A 169 6.28 -23.57 8.91
CA GLY A 169 5.70 -23.50 10.27
C GLY A 169 6.23 -22.32 11.10
N GLN A 170 7.01 -21.41 10.50
CA GLN A 170 7.64 -20.26 11.15
C GLN A 170 7.19 -18.97 10.46
N PRO A 171 6.11 -18.31 10.95
CA PRO A 171 5.59 -17.07 10.37
C PRO A 171 6.65 -15.95 10.33
N GLU A 172 7.53 -15.90 11.32
CA GLU A 172 8.56 -14.87 11.51
C GLU A 172 9.53 -14.79 10.32
N VAL A 173 10.03 -15.94 9.87
CA VAL A 173 10.97 -16.04 8.74
C VAL A 173 10.29 -15.64 7.43
N ALA A 174 9.01 -16.02 7.25
CA ALA A 174 8.25 -15.65 6.07
C ALA A 174 8.11 -14.12 5.97
N ILE A 175 7.74 -13.43 7.06
CA ILE A 175 7.60 -11.96 7.07
C ILE A 175 8.94 -11.29 6.78
N ALA A 176 10.04 -11.74 7.40
CA ALA A 176 11.36 -11.18 7.16
C ALA A 176 11.72 -11.21 5.66
N LEU A 177 11.46 -12.34 4.99
CA LEU A 177 11.64 -12.48 3.55
C LEU A 177 10.72 -11.55 2.75
N LEU A 178 9.47 -11.37 3.17
CA LEU A 178 8.53 -10.46 2.51
C LEU A 178 8.93 -9.00 2.63
N VAL A 179 9.38 -8.57 3.81
CA VAL A 179 9.83 -7.19 4.00
C VAL A 179 11.07 -6.92 3.15
N VAL A 180 12.00 -7.88 3.09
CA VAL A 180 13.17 -7.79 2.19
C VAL A 180 12.73 -7.70 0.74
N LEU A 181 11.83 -8.58 0.28
CA LEU A 181 11.33 -8.58 -1.10
C LEU A 181 10.62 -7.26 -1.44
N LYS A 182 9.72 -6.78 -0.58
CA LYS A 182 9.03 -5.49 -0.76
C LYS A 182 10.03 -4.35 -0.85
N THR A 183 11.00 -4.30 0.05
CA THR A 183 12.04 -3.25 0.08
C THR A 183 12.87 -3.25 -1.21
N VAL A 184 13.23 -4.43 -1.72
CA VAL A 184 13.98 -4.55 -2.99
C VAL A 184 13.14 -4.06 -4.17
N LEU A 185 11.85 -4.43 -4.23
CA LEU A 185 10.96 -4.02 -5.31
C LEU A 185 10.68 -2.52 -5.29
N ASP A 186 10.45 -1.93 -4.10
CA ASP A 186 10.28 -0.49 -3.93
C ASP A 186 11.54 0.27 -4.35
N LEU A 187 12.73 -0.23 -3.97
CA LEU A 187 14.00 0.38 -4.36
C LEU A 187 14.25 0.27 -5.87
N ALA A 188 13.88 -0.87 -6.49
CA ALA A 188 13.99 -1.05 -7.94
C ALA A 188 13.05 -0.11 -8.70
N ALA A 189 11.82 0.09 -8.22
CA ALA A 189 10.87 1.05 -8.78
C ALA A 189 11.40 2.49 -8.66
N HIS A 190 11.88 2.87 -7.47
CA HIS A 190 12.46 4.20 -7.21
C HIS A 190 13.66 4.50 -8.12
N ARG A 191 14.53 3.51 -8.37
CA ARG A 191 15.68 3.67 -9.28
C ARG A 191 15.26 3.82 -10.75
N ARG A 192 14.25 3.08 -11.20
CA ARG A 192 13.74 3.16 -12.58
C ARG A 192 13.15 4.54 -12.87
N GLU A 193 12.38 5.08 -11.94
CA GLU A 193 11.73 6.40 -12.06
C GLU A 193 12.75 7.54 -12.21
N HIS A 194 13.89 7.45 -11.50
CA HIS A 194 14.99 8.41 -11.61
C HIS A 194 15.92 8.19 -12.82
N ALA A 195 16.06 6.96 -13.32
CA ALA A 195 16.78 6.70 -14.57
C ALA A 195 16.05 7.33 -15.77
N SER A 196 14.71 7.28 -15.81
CA SER A 196 13.91 7.93 -16.85
C SER A 196 14.00 9.46 -16.83
N SER A 197 14.06 10.09 -15.65
CA SER A 197 14.14 11.56 -15.53
C SER A 197 15.49 12.16 -15.95
N THR A 198 16.55 11.34 -16.03
CA THR A 198 17.89 11.79 -16.44
C THR A 198 18.08 11.71 -17.98
N SER A 199 17.17 11.02 -18.69
CA SER A 199 17.27 10.86 -20.16
C SER A 199 16.66 12.00 -20.97
N THR A 200 15.85 12.87 -20.36
CA THR A 200 15.22 14.04 -21.04
C THR A 200 16.13 15.28 -21.05
N THR A 201 17.33 15.20 -20.47
CA THR A 201 18.34 16.28 -20.44
C THR A 201 19.64 15.84 -21.12
N ARG A 202 19.55 15.46 -22.40
CA ARG A 202 20.71 15.57 -23.29
C ARG A 202 20.33 16.45 -24.50
N PRO A 203 21.10 17.52 -24.76
CA PRO A 203 20.92 18.40 -25.91
C PRO A 203 21.17 17.66 -27.23
#